data_AF-A0A428GU82-F1
#
_entry.id   AF-A0A428GU82-F1
#
_cell.length_a   1.000
_cell.length_b   1.000
_cell.length_c   1.000
_cell.angle_alpha   90.00
_cell.angle_beta   90.00
_cell.angle_gamma   90.00
#
_symmetry.space_group_name_H-M   'P 1'
#
loop_
_entity.id
_entity.type
_entity.pdbx_description
1 polymer ?
#
loop_
_entity_poly.entity_id
_entity_poly.type
_entity_poly.pdbx_seq_one_letter_code
_entity_poly.pdbx_strand_id
1 'polypeptide(L)'
;MTKRVKSILLSLLCIFVLVIGGKFYMDRMKVDNLYRHGFQLYEEQIATYLKEHYSGISKIEFSPIFISGGGGEGFVNARIVPVVYDSYGNKVYLRNDGVLDMAVPDYGTLAGLDLSFNVNDGSEIIYLRNNERESVSSEIYQHLPEQLKLQKEEFTDKVMTGFVNGGHLKGVKKNSQGSSEAEIVYNLEIRRIDERELDKWQ
;
A
#
# COMPACT_ATOMS: atom_id res chain seq x y z
N MET A 1 -26.54 48.97 2.44
CA MET A 1 -25.13 48.59 2.72
C MET A 1 -24.20 49.35 1.79
N THR A 2 -23.22 50.11 2.30
CA THR A 2 -22.33 50.95 1.48
C THR A 2 -21.33 50.12 0.67
N LYS A 3 -20.81 50.67 -0.45
CA LYS A 3 -19.81 49.98 -1.30
C LYS A 3 -18.57 49.52 -0.50
N ARG A 4 -18.14 50.32 0.48
CA ARG A 4 -17.02 49.99 1.39
C ARG A 4 -17.33 48.78 2.27
N VAL A 5 -18.52 48.70 2.86
CA VAL A 5 -18.94 47.56 3.69
C VAL A 5 -19.04 46.27 2.85
N LYS A 6 -19.55 46.35 1.61
CA LYS A 6 -19.56 45.22 0.66
C LYS A 6 -18.14 44.70 0.37
N SER A 7 -17.19 45.60 0.12
CA SER A 7 -15.79 45.23 -0.16
C SER A 7 -15.10 44.59 1.04
N ILE A 8 -15.37 45.07 2.26
CA ILE A 8 -14.80 44.49 3.49
C ILE A 8 -15.36 43.09 3.74
N LEU A 9 -16.67 42.90 3.60
CA LEU A 9 -17.31 41.59 3.73
C LEU A 9 -16.80 40.58 2.70
N LEU A 10 -16.63 41.00 1.45
CA LEU A 10 -16.06 40.15 0.40
C LEU A 10 -14.62 39.74 0.73
N SER A 11 -13.79 40.68 1.19
CA SER A 11 -12.41 40.39 1.61
C SER A 11 -12.36 39.38 2.75
N LEU A 12 -13.19 39.56 3.79
CA LEU A 12 -13.29 38.63 4.91
C LEU A 12 -13.75 37.24 4.46
N LEU A 13 -14.72 37.16 3.54
CA LEU A 13 -15.17 35.90 2.96
C LEU A 13 -14.04 35.18 2.21
N CYS A 14 -13.24 35.91 1.41
CA CYS A 14 -12.10 35.33 0.72
C CYS A 14 -11.04 34.78 1.69
N ILE A 15 -10.71 35.53 2.75
CA ILE A 15 -9.77 35.07 3.79
C ILE A 15 -10.30 33.80 4.45
N PHE A 16 -11.59 33.76 4.78
CA PHE A 16 -12.21 32.60 5.41
C PHE A 16 -12.12 31.34 4.52
N VAL A 17 -12.42 31.47 3.22
CA VAL A 17 -12.29 30.36 2.26
C VAL A 17 -10.84 29.89 2.14
N LEU A 18 -9.87 30.80 2.11
CA LEU A 18 -8.45 30.44 2.04
C LEU A 18 -7.97 29.71 3.30
N VAL A 19 -8.41 30.13 4.49
CA VAL A 19 -8.05 29.46 5.75
C VAL A 19 -8.63 28.05 5.80
N ILE A 20 -9.90 27.87 5.44
CA ILE A 20 -10.55 26.55 5.40
C ILE A 20 -9.88 25.66 4.34
N GLY A 21 -9.69 26.18 3.13
CA GLY A 21 -9.05 25.45 2.04
C GLY A 21 -7.61 25.05 2.38
N GLY A 22 -6.86 25.96 3.00
CA GLY A 22 -5.50 25.70 3.47
C GLY A 22 -5.46 24.61 4.53
N LYS A 23 -6.36 24.64 5.52
CA LYS A 23 -6.48 23.58 6.53
C LYS A 23 -6.80 22.23 5.89
N PHE A 24 -7.81 22.17 5.02
CA PHE A 24 -8.21 20.94 4.34
C PHE A 24 -7.07 20.35 3.50
N TYR A 25 -6.31 21.21 2.80
CA TYR A 25 -5.14 20.80 2.03
C TYR A 25 -4.04 20.21 2.93
N MET A 26 -3.71 20.87 4.04
CA MET A 26 -2.70 20.39 4.98
C MET A 26 -3.11 19.07 5.63
N ASP A 27 -4.37 18.94 6.06
CA ASP A 27 -4.89 17.71 6.65
C ASP A 27 -4.81 16.55 5.65
N ARG A 28 -5.18 16.79 4.38
CA ARG A 28 -5.07 15.80 3.31
C ARG A 28 -3.62 15.39 3.01
N MET A 29 -2.71 16.35 2.94
CA MET A 29 -1.28 16.09 2.75
C MET A 29 -0.70 15.26 3.88
N LYS A 30 -1.07 15.55 5.13
CA LYS A 30 -0.64 14.79 6.29
C LYS A 30 -1.08 13.33 6.20
N VAL A 31 -2.34 13.08 5.84
CA VAL A 31 -2.87 11.73 5.63
C VAL A 31 -2.17 11.01 4.47
N ASP A 32 -1.96 11.70 3.34
CA ASP A 32 -1.29 11.11 2.18
C ASP A 32 0.18 10.76 2.47
N ASN A 33 0.87 11.53 3.31
CA ASN A 33 2.23 11.21 3.75
C ASN A 33 2.27 9.94 4.62
N LEU A 34 1.34 9.80 5.57
CA LEU A 34 1.23 8.57 6.39
C LEU A 34 1.04 7.33 5.50
N TYR A 35 0.15 7.41 4.50
CA TYR A 35 -0.04 6.31 3.56
C TYR A 35 1.22 6.01 2.76
N ARG A 36 1.87 7.03 2.17
CA ARG A 36 3.11 6.84 1.41
C ARG A 36 4.20 6.18 2.25
N HIS A 37 4.39 6.66 3.47
CA HIS A 37 5.41 6.16 4.38
C HIS A 37 5.15 4.70 4.79
N GLY A 38 3.92 4.39 5.21
CA GLY A 38 3.54 3.04 5.60
C GLY A 38 3.60 2.04 4.44
N PHE A 39 3.08 2.41 3.28
CA PHE A 39 3.10 1.54 2.10
C PHE A 39 4.49 1.40 1.51
N GLN A 40 5.38 2.39 1.62
CA GLN A 40 6.78 2.22 1.25
C GLN A 40 7.42 1.06 2.02
N LEU A 41 7.31 1.07 3.35
CA LEU A 41 7.85 -0.01 4.18
C LEU A 41 7.18 -1.36 3.88
N TYR A 42 5.87 -1.35 3.59
CA TYR A 42 5.13 -2.57 3.31
C TYR A 42 5.45 -3.16 1.93
N GLU A 43 5.59 -2.34 0.90
CA GLU A 43 6.06 -2.75 -0.43
C GLU A 43 7.49 -3.30 -0.33
N GLU A 44 8.38 -2.64 0.41
CA GLU A 44 9.73 -3.13 0.68
C GLU A 44 9.69 -4.50 1.40
N GLN A 45 8.79 -4.71 2.37
CA GLN A 45 8.62 -5.99 3.06
C GLN A 45 8.19 -7.12 2.12
N ILE A 46 7.16 -6.89 1.32
CA ILE A 46 6.62 -7.87 0.37
C ILE A 46 7.67 -8.17 -0.72
N ALA A 47 8.28 -7.13 -1.29
CA ALA A 47 9.28 -7.29 -2.34
C ALA A 47 10.51 -8.04 -1.84
N THR A 48 11.00 -7.71 -0.63
CA THR A 48 12.13 -8.42 -0.02
C THR A 48 11.79 -9.90 0.18
N TYR A 49 10.61 -10.20 0.72
CA TYR A 49 10.19 -11.59 0.94
C TYR A 49 10.15 -12.39 -0.37
N LEU A 50 9.44 -11.88 -1.38
CA LEU A 50 9.34 -12.54 -2.68
C LEU A 50 10.72 -12.69 -3.33
N LYS A 51 11.55 -11.65 -3.29
CA LYS A 51 12.88 -11.64 -3.89
C LYS A 51 13.84 -12.61 -3.21
N GLU A 52 13.84 -12.72 -1.89
CA GLU A 52 14.78 -13.57 -1.15
C GLU A 52 14.33 -15.04 -1.09
N HIS A 53 13.03 -15.31 -1.16
CA HIS A 53 12.47 -16.66 -0.95
C HIS A 53 11.94 -17.34 -2.21
N TYR A 54 11.99 -16.69 -3.38
CA TYR A 54 11.60 -17.28 -4.65
C TYR A 54 12.64 -17.04 -5.73
N SER A 55 13.12 -18.12 -6.34
CA SER A 55 13.89 -18.07 -7.59
C SER A 55 12.97 -18.02 -8.81
N GLY A 56 13.46 -17.47 -9.92
CA GLY A 56 12.75 -17.42 -11.20
C GLY A 56 11.81 -16.22 -11.36
N ILE A 57 11.82 -15.27 -10.41
CA ILE A 57 11.14 -13.98 -10.53
C ILE A 57 12.08 -13.04 -11.30
N SER A 58 11.55 -12.36 -12.32
CA SER A 58 12.30 -11.34 -13.07
C SER A 58 12.02 -9.92 -12.59
N LYS A 59 10.79 -9.68 -12.13
CA LYS A 59 10.34 -8.35 -11.70
C LYS A 59 9.19 -8.45 -10.70
N ILE A 60 9.17 -7.52 -9.75
CA ILE A 60 8.07 -7.26 -8.82
C ILE A 60 7.66 -5.80 -9.01
N GLU A 61 6.38 -5.52 -9.19
CA GLU A 61 5.87 -4.15 -9.19
C GLU A 61 4.59 -4.05 -8.38
N PHE A 62 4.22 -2.81 -8.04
CA PHE A 62 3.05 -2.54 -7.23
C PHE A 62 2.05 -1.63 -7.97
N SER A 63 0.78 -1.88 -7.70
CA SER A 63 -0.27 -0.93 -8.05
C SER A 63 -0.10 0.40 -7.30
N PRO A 64 -0.81 1.47 -7.73
CA PRO A 64 -1.06 2.60 -6.83
C PRO A 64 -1.66 2.13 -5.50
N ILE A 65 -1.48 2.94 -4.46
CA ILE A 65 -2.17 2.81 -3.18
C ILE A 65 -3.64 3.19 -3.39
N PHE A 66 -4.51 2.19 -3.38
CA PHE A 66 -5.94 2.39 -3.50
C PHE A 66 -6.54 2.64 -2.13
N ILE A 67 -7.15 3.82 -1.95
CA ILE A 67 -7.87 4.18 -0.75
C ILE A 67 -9.36 4.12 -1.08
N SER A 68 -10.11 3.31 -0.34
CA SER A 68 -11.53 3.05 -0.59
C SER A 68 -12.37 3.15 0.68
N GLY A 69 -13.54 3.80 0.53
CA GLY A 69 -14.43 4.19 1.63
C GLY A 69 -14.24 5.66 2.01
N GLY A 70 -15.26 6.26 2.63
CA GLY A 70 -15.16 7.58 3.26
C GLY A 70 -15.82 8.71 2.48
N GLY A 71 -17.14 8.86 2.63
CA GLY A 71 -17.86 10.09 2.35
C GLY A 71 -17.61 11.17 3.42
N GLY A 72 -16.35 11.42 3.80
CA GLY A 72 -16.00 12.54 4.68
C GLY A 72 -14.87 12.29 5.67
N GLU A 73 -14.97 11.34 6.61
CA GLU A 73 -14.23 11.49 7.89
C GLU A 73 -13.75 10.21 8.62
N GLY A 74 -13.71 9.02 8.01
CA GLY A 74 -13.21 7.80 8.67
C GLY A 74 -12.02 7.19 7.94
N PHE A 75 -10.98 6.72 8.65
CA PHE A 75 -9.86 5.96 8.10
C PHE A 75 -10.38 4.74 7.34
N VAL A 76 -9.98 4.62 6.08
CA VAL A 76 -10.72 3.86 5.08
C VAL A 76 -9.76 3.00 4.29
N ASN A 77 -10.12 1.71 4.25
CA ASN A 77 -9.36 0.58 3.74
C ASN A 77 -8.43 0.99 2.60
N ALA A 78 -7.13 0.88 2.86
CA ALA A 78 -6.10 1.13 1.86
C ALA A 78 -5.41 -0.18 1.50
N ARG A 79 -5.18 -0.42 0.21
CA ARG A 79 -4.53 -1.62 -0.28
C ARG A 79 -3.75 -1.36 -1.56
N ILE A 80 -2.80 -2.24 -1.82
CA ILE A 80 -2.05 -2.35 -3.07
C ILE A 80 -2.26 -3.75 -3.65
N VAL A 81 -1.88 -3.94 -4.90
CA VAL A 81 -1.81 -5.24 -5.58
C VAL A 81 -0.36 -5.46 -6.00
N PRO A 82 0.37 -6.38 -5.35
CA PRO A 82 1.66 -6.84 -5.84
C PRO A 82 1.49 -7.58 -7.16
N VAL A 83 2.40 -7.35 -8.09
CA VAL A 83 2.45 -8.02 -9.39
C VAL A 83 3.79 -8.69 -9.55
N VAL A 84 3.78 -9.98 -9.86
CA VAL A 84 5.00 -10.79 -9.97
C VAL A 84 5.16 -11.26 -11.41
N TYR A 85 6.35 -11.01 -11.95
CA TYR A 85 6.76 -11.46 -13.27
C TYR A 85 7.76 -12.61 -13.15
N ASP A 86 7.59 -13.65 -13.95
CA ASP A 86 8.59 -14.70 -14.07
C ASP A 86 9.65 -14.39 -15.14
N SER A 87 10.73 -15.16 -15.17
CA SER A 87 11.80 -15.02 -16.18
C SER A 87 11.38 -15.42 -17.61
N TYR A 88 10.15 -15.87 -17.82
CA TYR A 88 9.59 -16.27 -19.11
C TYR A 88 8.62 -15.22 -19.69
N GLY A 89 8.41 -14.10 -18.99
CA GLY A 89 7.54 -13.01 -19.42
C GLY A 89 6.07 -13.17 -19.03
N ASN A 90 5.71 -14.16 -18.20
CA ASN A 90 4.37 -14.23 -17.62
C ASN A 90 4.29 -13.34 -16.39
N LYS A 91 3.09 -12.83 -16.08
CA LYS A 91 2.82 -12.02 -14.89
C LYS A 91 1.53 -12.43 -14.21
N VAL A 92 1.48 -12.25 -12.90
CA VAL A 92 0.29 -12.50 -12.09
C VAL A 92 0.05 -11.35 -11.11
N TYR A 93 -1.21 -11.11 -10.78
CA TYR A 93 -1.64 -10.13 -9.79
C TYR A 93 -1.96 -10.87 -8.51
N LEU A 94 -1.31 -10.52 -7.40
CA LEU A 94 -1.58 -11.12 -6.09
C LEU A 94 -2.85 -10.48 -5.51
N ARG A 95 -4.01 -10.85 -6.07
CA ARG A 95 -5.34 -10.39 -5.67
C ARG A 95 -6.39 -11.47 -5.85
N ASN A 96 -7.57 -11.22 -5.31
CA ASN A 96 -8.73 -12.09 -5.48
C ASN A 96 -9.53 -11.72 -6.74
N ASP A 97 -9.11 -12.20 -7.92
CA ASP A 97 -9.79 -11.95 -9.20
C ASP A 97 -10.34 -13.22 -9.87
N GLY A 98 -10.40 -14.33 -9.12
CA GLY A 98 -10.95 -15.61 -9.58
C GLY A 98 -10.01 -16.43 -10.47
N VAL A 99 -8.77 -15.98 -10.71
CA VAL A 99 -7.76 -16.80 -11.41
C VAL A 99 -7.37 -18.02 -10.56
N LEU A 100 -7.27 -17.85 -9.24
CA LEU A 100 -7.05 -18.95 -8.30
C LEU A 100 -8.37 -19.42 -7.71
N ASP A 101 -8.53 -20.73 -7.57
CA ASP A 101 -9.65 -21.35 -6.84
C ASP A 101 -9.39 -21.33 -5.32
N MET A 102 -9.08 -20.15 -4.79
CA MET A 102 -8.92 -19.89 -3.36
C MET A 102 -9.08 -18.40 -3.06
N ALA A 103 -9.46 -18.08 -1.82
CA ALA A 103 -9.44 -16.69 -1.36
C ALA A 103 -7.99 -16.18 -1.25
N VAL A 104 -7.73 -15.06 -1.92
CA VAL A 104 -6.48 -14.30 -1.83
C VAL A 104 -6.71 -13.10 -0.91
N PRO A 105 -5.93 -12.90 0.17
CA PRO A 105 -6.10 -11.75 1.04
C PRO A 105 -5.67 -10.46 0.34
N ASP A 106 -6.27 -9.35 0.72
CA ASP A 106 -5.82 -8.02 0.28
C ASP A 106 -4.47 -7.68 0.91
N TYR A 107 -3.58 -7.08 0.14
CA TYR A 107 -2.32 -6.54 0.65
C TYR A 107 -2.53 -5.09 1.06
N GLY A 108 -2.81 -4.85 2.33
CA GLY A 108 -3.10 -3.50 2.81
C GLY A 108 -3.38 -3.40 4.31
N THR A 109 -4.18 -2.39 4.66
CA THR A 109 -4.37 -1.99 6.05
C THR A 109 -5.15 -2.97 6.92
N LEU A 110 -5.75 -4.00 6.31
CA LEU A 110 -6.49 -5.06 6.99
C LEU A 110 -5.69 -6.36 7.14
N ALA A 111 -4.51 -6.46 6.56
CA ALA A 111 -3.75 -7.70 6.49
C ALA A 111 -2.33 -7.59 7.10
N GLY A 112 -1.59 -6.53 6.76
CA GLY A 112 -0.16 -6.45 7.09
C GLY A 112 0.32 -5.10 7.63
N LEU A 113 -0.49 -4.05 7.51
CA LEU A 113 -0.09 -2.67 7.80
C LEU A 113 -1.14 -1.97 8.66
N ASP A 114 -0.80 -1.45 9.83
CA ASP A 114 -1.72 -0.60 10.59
C ASP A 114 -1.24 0.85 10.54
N LEU A 115 -2.13 1.77 10.17
CA LEU A 115 -1.82 3.20 10.04
C LEU A 115 -2.76 4.03 10.90
N SER A 116 -2.20 4.94 11.70
CA SER A 116 -2.98 5.87 12.52
C SER A 116 -2.18 7.13 12.84
N PHE A 117 -2.78 8.03 13.61
CA PHE A 117 -2.10 9.16 14.22
C PHE A 117 -2.22 9.11 15.74
N ASN A 118 -1.15 9.48 16.44
CA ASN A 118 -1.17 9.63 17.88
C ASN A 118 -2.13 10.76 18.28
N VAL A 119 -3.04 10.47 19.21
CA VAL A 119 -4.09 11.42 19.63
C VAL A 119 -3.54 12.65 20.37
N ASN A 120 -2.34 12.56 20.94
CA ASN A 120 -1.76 13.62 21.77
C ASN A 120 -0.96 14.65 20.96
N ASP A 121 -0.07 14.18 20.07
CA ASP A 121 0.84 15.03 19.31
C ASP A 121 0.61 14.98 17.79
N GLY A 122 -0.27 14.09 17.32
CA GLY A 122 -0.56 13.90 15.92
C GLY A 122 0.58 13.29 15.11
N SER A 123 1.58 12.70 15.76
CA SER A 123 2.65 11.93 15.09
C SER A 123 2.09 10.71 14.36
N GLU A 124 2.79 10.27 13.33
CA GLU A 124 2.45 9.07 12.56
C GLU A 124 2.60 7.83 13.45
N ILE A 125 1.67 6.89 13.31
CA ILE A 125 1.76 5.55 13.89
C ILE A 125 1.71 4.58 12.73
N ILE A 126 2.77 3.78 12.58
CA ILE A 126 2.90 2.78 11.52
C ILE A 126 3.28 1.47 12.17
N TYR A 127 2.46 0.44 12.01
CA TYR A 127 2.81 -0.92 12.41
C TYR A 127 2.89 -1.85 11.21
N LEU A 128 3.98 -2.60 11.13
CA LEU A 128 4.11 -3.73 10.23
C LEU A 128 4.01 -5.04 11.02
N ARG A 129 3.55 -6.09 10.36
CA ARG A 129 3.52 -7.44 10.94
C ARG A 129 4.90 -8.08 10.83
N ASN A 130 5.39 -8.64 11.93
CA ASN A 130 6.61 -9.46 11.93
C ASN A 130 6.30 -10.93 11.58
N ASN A 131 7.31 -11.80 11.67
CA ASN A 131 7.18 -13.24 11.44
C ASN A 131 6.17 -13.94 12.36
N GLU A 132 5.87 -13.39 13.53
CA GLU A 132 4.89 -13.91 14.49
C GLU A 132 3.51 -13.25 14.34
N ARG A 133 3.34 -12.39 13.31
CA ARG A 133 2.15 -11.58 13.04
C ARG A 133 1.85 -10.54 14.13
N GLU A 134 2.84 -10.18 14.92
CA GLU A 134 2.76 -9.11 15.90
C GLU A 134 2.94 -7.76 15.21
N SER A 135 2.20 -6.75 15.67
CA SER A 135 2.35 -5.36 15.19
C SER A 135 3.61 -4.75 15.81
N VAL A 136 4.56 -4.36 14.96
CA VAL A 136 5.83 -3.73 15.37
C VAL A 136 5.88 -2.30 14.85
N SER A 137 6.09 -1.35 15.76
CA SER A 137 6.16 0.08 15.44
C SER A 137 7.31 0.34 14.48
N SER A 138 7.01 1.12 13.45
CA SER A 138 7.85 1.26 12.27
C SER A 138 7.97 2.71 11.78
N GLU A 139 7.29 3.66 12.42
CA GLU A 139 7.22 5.07 12.01
C GLU A 139 8.57 5.80 12.02
N ILE A 140 9.57 5.28 12.72
CA ILE A 140 10.91 5.88 12.77
C ILE A 140 11.80 5.49 11.58
N TYR A 141 11.41 4.47 10.81
CA TYR A 141 12.25 3.89 9.77
C TYR A 141 11.90 4.46 8.40
N GLN A 142 12.89 4.99 7.69
CA GLN A 142 12.72 5.43 6.30
C GLN A 142 12.71 4.27 5.30
N HIS A 143 13.27 3.13 5.68
CA HIS A 143 13.33 1.88 4.91
C HIS A 143 13.14 0.68 5.84
N LEU A 144 12.71 -0.44 5.29
CA LEU A 144 12.42 -1.68 6.00
C LEU A 144 13.64 -2.13 6.84
N PRO A 145 13.51 -2.18 8.17
CA PRO A 145 14.58 -2.66 9.04
C PRO A 145 14.71 -4.19 8.95
N GLU A 146 15.93 -4.71 9.16
CA GLU A 146 16.23 -6.15 9.10
C GLU A 146 15.28 -7.02 9.95
N GLN A 147 14.91 -6.55 11.14
CA GLN A 147 14.01 -7.26 12.05
C GLN A 147 12.57 -7.44 11.51
N LEU A 148 12.18 -6.68 10.49
CA LEU A 148 10.88 -6.78 9.83
C LEU A 148 10.94 -7.51 8.49
N LYS A 149 12.11 -7.99 8.07
CA LYS A 149 12.19 -8.92 6.95
C LYS A 149 11.53 -10.23 7.32
N LEU A 150 10.54 -10.60 6.54
CA LEU A 150 9.82 -11.85 6.74
C LEU A 150 10.71 -13.02 6.30
N GLN A 151 10.73 -14.07 7.10
CA GLN A 151 11.33 -15.37 6.81
C GLN A 151 10.24 -16.39 6.44
N LYS A 152 8.99 -16.10 6.80
CA LYS A 152 7.81 -16.90 6.46
C LYS A 152 6.61 -15.99 6.18
N GLU A 153 5.86 -16.31 5.15
CA GLU A 153 4.56 -15.69 4.85
C GLU A 153 3.64 -16.74 4.22
N GLU A 154 2.91 -17.46 5.06
CA GLU A 154 2.04 -18.57 4.67
C GLU A 154 0.95 -18.22 3.65
N PHE A 155 0.41 -17.00 3.68
CA PHE A 155 -0.64 -16.60 2.74
C PHE A 155 -0.06 -16.35 1.35
N THR A 156 0.96 -15.49 1.26
CA THR A 156 1.71 -15.25 0.02
C THR A 156 2.28 -16.56 -0.53
N ASP A 157 2.76 -17.45 0.33
CA ASP A 157 3.24 -18.77 -0.05
C ASP A 157 2.20 -19.60 -0.79
N LYS A 158 0.97 -19.65 -0.24
CA LYS A 158 -0.16 -20.38 -0.84
C LYS A 158 -0.56 -19.76 -2.17
N VAL A 159 -0.63 -18.44 -2.25
CA VAL A 159 -0.99 -17.70 -3.48
C VAL A 159 0.04 -17.97 -4.59
N MET A 160 1.34 -17.82 -4.28
CA MET A 160 2.41 -18.10 -5.24
C MET A 160 2.41 -19.57 -5.70
N THR A 161 2.19 -20.51 -4.77
CA THR A 161 2.06 -21.93 -5.09
C THR A 161 0.86 -22.19 -6.00
N GLY A 162 -0.27 -21.53 -5.76
CA GLY A 162 -1.45 -21.59 -6.61
C GLY A 162 -1.15 -21.17 -8.05
N PHE A 163 -0.48 -20.02 -8.23
CA PHE A 163 -0.11 -19.54 -9.58
C PHE A 163 0.90 -20.45 -10.29
N VAL A 164 1.86 -21.01 -9.56
CA VAL A 164 2.83 -21.96 -10.13
C VAL A 164 2.14 -23.26 -10.54
N ASN A 165 1.32 -23.84 -9.66
CA ASN A 165 0.61 -25.09 -9.95
C ASN A 165 -0.44 -24.93 -11.07
N GLY A 166 -1.07 -23.76 -11.16
CA GLY A 166 -1.97 -23.40 -12.26
C GLY A 166 -1.26 -23.09 -13.58
N GLY A 167 0.08 -23.05 -13.60
CA GLY A 167 0.88 -22.78 -14.80
C GLY A 167 0.91 -21.31 -15.24
N HIS A 168 0.44 -20.39 -14.39
CA HIS A 168 0.48 -18.95 -14.65
C HIS A 168 1.88 -18.35 -14.43
N LEU A 169 2.65 -18.95 -13.52
CA LEU A 169 4.07 -18.65 -13.33
C LEU A 169 4.91 -19.87 -13.72
N LYS A 170 5.91 -19.67 -14.57
CA LYS A 170 6.82 -20.69 -15.08
C LYS A 170 8.20 -20.54 -14.48
N GLY A 171 8.76 -21.66 -14.01
CA GLY A 171 10.11 -21.70 -13.46
C GLY A 171 10.28 -21.02 -12.09
N VAL A 172 9.24 -20.38 -11.56
CA VAL A 172 9.24 -19.82 -10.20
C VAL A 172 9.24 -20.96 -9.18
N LYS A 173 10.16 -20.92 -8.23
CA LYS A 173 10.30 -21.92 -7.16
C LYS A 173 10.63 -21.27 -5.84
N LYS A 174 9.93 -21.67 -4.78
CA LYS A 174 10.26 -21.28 -3.41
C LYS A 174 11.57 -21.94 -2.98
N ASN A 175 12.58 -21.14 -2.66
CA ASN A 175 13.88 -21.60 -2.14
C ASN A 175 14.66 -20.42 -1.56
N SER A 176 15.79 -20.71 -0.91
CA SER A 176 16.67 -19.69 -0.33
C SER A 176 17.66 -19.08 -1.32
N GLN A 177 17.65 -19.47 -2.60
CA GLN A 177 18.50 -18.82 -3.62
C GLN A 177 17.93 -17.46 -3.99
N GLY A 178 16.60 -17.32 -3.94
CA GLY A 178 15.91 -16.10 -4.30
C GLY A 178 16.13 -15.71 -5.77
N SER A 179 15.82 -14.46 -6.08
CA SER A 179 15.99 -13.81 -7.37
C SER A 179 16.77 -12.50 -7.18
N SER A 180 18.08 -12.58 -6.92
CA SER A 180 18.92 -11.41 -6.64
C SER A 180 18.82 -10.31 -7.69
N GLU A 181 18.67 -10.71 -8.95
CA GLU A 181 18.58 -9.82 -10.12
C GLU A 181 17.15 -9.33 -10.41
N ALA A 182 16.15 -9.73 -9.62
CA ALA A 182 14.78 -9.26 -9.83
C ALA A 182 14.69 -7.74 -9.66
N GLU A 183 14.11 -7.08 -10.67
CA GLU A 183 13.77 -5.66 -10.62
C GLU A 183 12.61 -5.44 -9.65
N ILE A 184 12.67 -4.36 -8.85
CA ILE A 184 11.56 -3.96 -7.98
C ILE A 184 11.12 -2.56 -8.40
N VAL A 185 9.83 -2.40 -8.71
CA VAL A 185 9.22 -1.12 -9.07
C VAL A 185 8.17 -0.75 -8.02
N TYR A 186 8.58 0.13 -7.11
CA TYR A 186 7.72 0.70 -6.07
C TYR A 186 6.71 1.70 -6.64
N ASN A 187 5.53 1.81 -6.03
CA ASN A 187 4.49 2.71 -6.52
C ASN A 187 3.65 3.35 -5.40
N LEU A 188 4.13 4.49 -4.92
CA LEU A 188 3.46 5.26 -3.89
C LEU A 188 2.37 6.21 -4.44
N GLU A 189 1.94 6.09 -5.70
CA GLU A 189 0.83 6.89 -6.23
C GLU A 189 -0.44 6.62 -5.42
N ILE A 190 -1.16 7.64 -4.94
CA ILE A 190 -2.41 7.46 -4.20
C ILE A 190 -3.60 7.65 -5.13
N ARG A 191 -4.45 6.63 -5.22
CA ARG A 191 -5.73 6.68 -5.94
C ARG A 191 -6.89 6.45 -4.98
N ARG A 192 -7.75 7.46 -4.85
CA ARG A 192 -8.99 7.34 -4.09
C ARG A 192 -10.09 6.87 -5.03
N ILE A 193 -10.58 5.66 -4.83
CA ILE A 193 -11.53 5.01 -5.75
C ILE A 193 -12.72 4.43 -4.98
N ASP A 194 -13.81 4.19 -5.70
CA ASP A 194 -14.85 3.27 -5.21
C ASP A 194 -14.27 1.84 -5.24
N GLU A 195 -14.57 1.04 -4.21
CA GLU A 195 -14.02 -0.31 -4.07
C GLU A 195 -14.29 -1.19 -5.30
N ARG A 196 -15.44 -0.97 -5.97
CA ARG A 196 -15.87 -1.67 -7.19
C ARG A 196 -15.00 -1.39 -8.42
N GLU A 197 -14.14 -0.37 -8.36
CA GLU A 197 -13.24 0.00 -9.44
C GLU A 197 -11.87 -0.66 -9.33
N LEU A 198 -11.57 -1.35 -8.21
CA LEU A 198 -10.25 -1.99 -8.00
C LEU A 198 -9.96 -3.07 -9.05
N ASP A 199 -10.93 -3.91 -9.34
CA ASP A 199 -10.78 -5.06 -10.26
C ASP A 199 -10.53 -4.63 -11.71
N LYS A 200 -10.73 -3.34 -12.01
CA LYS A 200 -10.48 -2.76 -13.34
C LYS A 200 -9.02 -2.37 -13.56
N TRP A 201 -8.19 -2.36 -12.50
CA TRP A 201 -6.76 -2.12 -12.65
C TRP A 201 -6.06 -3.34 -13.27
N GLN A 202 -5.20 -3.08 -14.28
CA GLN A 202 -4.44 -4.07 -15.05
C GLN A 202 -3.02 -3.55 -15.30
#